data_AF-A0A923Q1V8-F1
#
_entry.id   AF-A0A923Q1V8-F1
#
_cell.length_a   1.000
_cell.length_b   1.000
_cell.length_c   1.000
_cell.angle_alpha   90.00
_cell.angle_beta   90.00
_cell.angle_gamma   90.00
#
_symmetry.space_group_name_H-M   'P 1'
#
loop_
_entity.id
_entity.type
_entity.pdbx_description
1 polymer ?
#
loop_
_entity_poly.entity_id
_entity_poly.type
_entity_poly.pdbx_seq_one_letter_code
_entity_poly.pdbx_strand_id
1 'polypeptide(L)'
;MRRDDYILMSSLALLNAFPETRSKVVVGLLNDQVFDLDQLRRPQKFSLGFRIHHALISMNKALMTFDEEGMLGAQVVLDLKDSRPLLQIKTSVGTKSFDLEVTFSSPFAMSSTELVELLNAQSFDQEIWQSVLEFINASNRINQSSEIDIGEIKKYLINPNNQNHFNVIVESVIELVQIEALVRNAAFQIPLQLNLKLKLRDPDLSYGIPLNPENKDPRYLASLQLQKQSSWGLASAEYRWEMYLWNELPLMDWEEHPVTLESAREDLVLALKRIYTFSDEVATPFTEAFQMALFVLNDPLFKSLSVNPGFVTAAKIALEKNNYSERAKSAFDRVFQDTGDLLNAGLTPEVVCSLKAFSIGNVFGGMGSWNDQAFPKPEDSAEFKASSNQLYQALQVFFIASLNKIC
;
A
#
# COMPACT_ATOMS: atom_id res chain seq x y z
N MET A 1 -8.10 -5.10 2.35
CA MET A 1 -7.90 -4.77 0.93
C MET A 1 -6.78 -3.75 0.85
N ARG A 2 -5.68 -4.01 0.12
CA ARG A 2 -4.62 -2.99 -0.06
C ARG A 2 -5.16 -1.90 -0.98
N ARG A 3 -4.57 -0.72 -0.89
CA ARG A 3 -4.99 0.44 -1.69
C ARG A 3 -4.97 0.16 -3.20
N ASP A 4 -3.95 -0.58 -3.66
CA ASP A 4 -3.78 -0.94 -5.06
C ASP A 4 -4.88 -1.88 -5.56
N ASP A 5 -5.36 -2.79 -4.69
CA ASP A 5 -6.47 -3.70 -5.00
C ASP A 5 -7.78 -2.92 -5.24
N TYR A 6 -8.01 -1.83 -4.49
CA TYR A 6 -9.20 -0.99 -4.63
C TYR A 6 -9.18 -0.15 -5.93
N ILE A 7 -8.00 0.32 -6.33
CA ILE A 7 -7.82 1.08 -7.57
C ILE A 7 -7.97 0.18 -8.79
N LEU A 8 -7.48 -1.06 -8.70
CA LEU A 8 -7.68 -2.07 -9.73
C LEU A 8 -9.17 -2.41 -9.88
N MET A 9 -9.88 -2.62 -8.77
CA MET A 9 -11.34 -2.82 -8.73
C MET A 9 -12.11 -1.65 -9.34
N SER A 10 -11.73 -0.42 -9.00
CA SER A 10 -12.39 0.80 -9.49
C SER A 10 -12.15 1.00 -10.99
N SER A 11 -10.93 0.70 -11.45
CA SER A 11 -10.55 0.79 -12.87
C SER A 11 -11.30 -0.25 -13.71
N LEU A 12 -11.43 -1.48 -13.20
CA LEU A 12 -12.24 -2.52 -13.83
C LEU A 12 -13.73 -2.19 -13.84
N ALA A 13 -14.28 -1.69 -12.74
CA ALA A 13 -15.69 -1.30 -12.67
C ALA A 13 -16.01 -0.18 -13.68
N LEU A 14 -15.10 0.77 -13.88
CA LEU A 14 -15.21 1.81 -14.92
C LEU A 14 -15.09 1.24 -16.33
N LEU A 15 -14.17 0.31 -16.57
CA LEU A 15 -13.99 -0.36 -17.86
C LEU A 15 -15.20 -1.23 -18.25
N ASN A 16 -15.87 -1.83 -17.26
CA ASN A 16 -17.01 -2.73 -17.47
C ASN A 16 -18.39 -2.04 -17.37
N ALA A 17 -18.45 -0.74 -17.08
CA ALA A 17 -19.72 0.00 -17.04
C ALA A 17 -20.39 0.09 -18.43
N PHE A 18 -21.73 0.12 -18.46
CA PHE A 18 -22.53 0.23 -19.69
C PHE A 18 -22.14 1.45 -20.56
N PRO A 19 -22.26 1.38 -21.89
CA PRO A 19 -21.92 2.47 -22.80
C PRO A 19 -22.59 3.82 -22.48
N GLU A 20 -23.84 3.81 -21.98
CA GLU A 20 -24.56 5.02 -21.56
C GLU A 20 -24.00 5.65 -20.27
N THR A 21 -23.36 4.84 -19.43
CA THR A 21 -22.61 5.27 -18.25
C THR A 21 -21.23 5.80 -18.64
N ARG A 22 -20.65 5.33 -19.75
CA ARG A 22 -19.39 5.85 -20.34
C ARG A 22 -19.56 7.22 -21.00
N SER A 23 -20.75 7.52 -21.56
CA SER A 23 -21.00 8.76 -22.34
C SER A 23 -21.52 9.96 -21.55
N LYS A 24 -21.96 9.80 -20.30
CA LYS A 24 -22.47 10.90 -19.44
C LYS A 24 -21.41 11.56 -18.55
N VAL A 25 -20.15 11.40 -18.91
CA VAL A 25 -19.02 11.69 -18.03
C VAL A 25 -18.44 13.09 -18.36
N VAL A 26 -19.12 14.18 -17.96
CA VAL A 26 -18.68 15.61 -18.13
C VAL A 26 -17.88 16.21 -16.95
N VAL A 27 -16.83 16.98 -17.27
CA VAL A 27 -15.74 17.58 -16.45
C VAL A 27 -16.20 18.68 -15.46
N GLY A 28 -15.48 18.77 -14.33
CA GLY A 28 -15.22 20.00 -13.53
C GLY A 28 -14.12 19.68 -12.49
N LEU A 29 -13.10 20.47 -12.17
CA LEU A 29 -12.67 21.86 -12.35
C LEU A 29 -11.10 21.85 -12.22
N LEU A 30 -10.28 22.75 -12.78
CA LEU A 30 -10.09 24.15 -12.38
C LEU A 30 -9.14 24.87 -13.40
N ASN A 31 -9.47 26.13 -13.73
CA ASN A 31 -8.67 27.17 -14.41
C ASN A 31 -8.72 27.31 -15.95
N ASP A 32 -9.90 27.50 -16.56
CA ASP A 32 -10.13 28.27 -17.81
C ASP A 32 -9.11 28.16 -18.97
N GLN A 33 -8.36 27.07 -19.07
CA GLN A 33 -7.48 26.76 -20.18
C GLN A 33 -7.98 25.45 -20.79
N VAL A 34 -8.83 25.62 -21.80
CA VAL A 34 -9.20 24.56 -22.73
C VAL A 34 -7.95 24.26 -23.56
N PHE A 35 -7.33 23.12 -23.33
CA PHE A 35 -6.48 22.53 -24.37
C PHE A 35 -7.38 21.82 -25.36
N ASP A 36 -7.26 22.21 -26.61
CA ASP A 36 -7.99 21.62 -27.72
C ASP A 36 -7.49 20.18 -27.95
N LEU A 37 -8.38 19.20 -27.78
CA LEU A 37 -8.08 17.76 -27.86
C LEU A 37 -7.57 17.35 -29.25
N ASP A 38 -7.81 18.17 -30.28
CA ASP A 38 -7.34 17.97 -31.65
C ASP A 38 -5.82 18.15 -31.81
N GLN A 39 -5.11 18.62 -30.78
CA GLN A 39 -3.64 18.76 -30.79
C GLN A 39 -2.88 17.52 -30.30
N LEU A 40 -3.56 16.53 -29.70
CA LEU A 40 -2.93 15.29 -29.23
C LEU A 40 -3.04 14.18 -30.29
N ARG A 41 -2.21 14.26 -31.33
CA ARG A 41 -2.06 13.15 -32.29
C ARG A 41 -1.30 11.99 -31.62
N ARG A 42 -2.01 10.86 -31.43
CA ARG A 42 -1.56 9.50 -31.03
C ARG A 42 -0.81 9.41 -29.68
N PRO A 43 -1.50 9.10 -28.57
CA PRO A 43 -0.81 8.87 -27.31
C PRO A 43 -0.09 7.51 -27.33
N GLN A 44 1.23 7.53 -27.12
CA GLN A 44 2.03 6.35 -26.78
C GLN A 44 1.92 5.98 -25.28
N LYS A 45 1.24 6.80 -24.47
CA LYS A 45 1.05 6.63 -23.01
C LYS A 45 -0.29 7.23 -22.59
N PHE A 46 -0.96 6.63 -21.59
CA PHE A 46 -2.09 7.25 -20.90
C PHE A 46 -1.89 7.22 -19.38
N SER A 47 -2.41 8.21 -18.68
CA SER A 47 -2.26 8.38 -17.23
C SER A 47 -3.61 8.44 -16.53
N LEU A 48 -3.72 7.77 -15.38
CA LEU A 48 -4.88 7.87 -14.48
C LEU A 48 -4.43 8.56 -13.18
N GLY A 49 -4.96 9.76 -12.92
CA GLY A 49 -4.66 10.52 -11.70
C GLY A 49 -5.80 10.40 -10.69
N PHE A 50 -5.48 10.11 -9.42
CA PHE A 50 -6.47 10.18 -8.34
C PHE A 50 -6.07 11.23 -7.30
N ARG A 51 -7.06 12.00 -6.82
CA ARG A 51 -6.91 12.88 -5.65
C ARG A 51 -7.65 12.25 -4.48
N ILE A 52 -6.94 11.95 -3.39
CA ILE A 52 -7.55 11.42 -2.18
C ILE A 52 -7.69 12.57 -1.17
N HIS A 53 -8.91 13.11 -1.01
CA HIS A 53 -9.23 13.93 0.15
C HIS A 53 -9.78 13.04 1.27
N HIS A 54 -9.28 13.25 2.49
CA HIS A 54 -9.83 12.64 3.69
C HIS A 54 -11.35 12.89 3.71
N ALA A 55 -12.12 11.80 3.63
CA ALA A 55 -13.58 11.70 3.68
C ALA A 55 -14.42 11.89 2.39
N LEU A 56 -13.85 12.14 1.20
CA LEU A 56 -14.58 11.99 -0.07
C LEU A 56 -13.59 11.86 -1.23
N ILE A 57 -13.53 10.66 -1.82
CA ILE A 57 -12.80 10.42 -3.07
C ILE A 57 -13.69 10.93 -4.20
N SER A 58 -13.40 12.11 -4.74
CA SER A 58 -13.97 12.52 -6.02
C SER A 58 -13.17 11.86 -7.15
N MET A 59 -13.80 10.91 -7.84
CA MET A 59 -13.26 10.27 -9.04
C MET A 59 -13.22 11.29 -10.19
N ASN A 60 -12.03 11.73 -10.59
CA ASN A 60 -11.83 12.56 -11.77
C ASN A 60 -11.06 11.80 -12.86
N LYS A 61 -11.85 11.02 -13.62
CA LYS A 61 -11.85 10.68 -15.06
C LYS A 61 -10.55 10.36 -15.81
N ALA A 62 -10.53 9.16 -16.40
CA ALA A 62 -9.67 8.75 -17.51
C ALA A 62 -10.19 9.29 -18.85
N LEU A 63 -9.29 9.61 -19.78
CA LEU A 63 -9.61 9.81 -21.19
C LEU A 63 -9.15 8.57 -21.97
N MET A 64 -10.10 7.77 -22.45
CA MET A 64 -9.83 6.74 -23.46
C MET A 64 -10.61 7.12 -24.71
N THR A 65 -9.90 7.54 -25.76
CA THR A 65 -10.46 7.70 -27.09
C THR A 65 -10.54 6.33 -27.75
N PHE A 66 -11.76 5.86 -28.00
CA PHE A 66 -12.03 4.71 -28.85
C PHE A 66 -12.55 5.26 -30.19
N ASP A 67 -12.04 4.74 -31.30
CA ASP A 67 -12.52 5.08 -32.63
C ASP A 67 -13.94 4.55 -32.86
N GLU A 68 -14.73 5.30 -33.64
CA GLU A 68 -16.14 5.02 -33.91
C GLU A 68 -16.37 3.77 -34.80
N GLU A 69 -15.31 3.11 -35.24
CA GLU A 69 -15.38 1.90 -36.07
C GLU A 69 -15.28 0.63 -35.22
N GLY A 70 -16.41 0.27 -34.59
CA GLY A 70 -16.74 -1.11 -34.23
C GLY A 70 -15.73 -1.83 -33.32
N MET A 71 -15.94 -1.74 -32.01
CA MET A 71 -15.28 -2.57 -30.99
C MET A 71 -15.45 -4.07 -31.29
N LEU A 72 -14.51 -4.65 -32.03
CA LEU A 72 -14.30 -6.08 -32.14
C LEU A 72 -13.64 -6.58 -30.85
N GLY A 73 -14.47 -7.05 -29.91
CA GLY A 73 -14.11 -7.95 -28.80
C GLY A 73 -12.76 -7.71 -28.15
N ALA A 74 -12.67 -6.69 -27.30
CA ALA A 74 -11.51 -6.53 -26.43
C ALA A 74 -11.72 -7.37 -25.14
N GLN A 75 -10.83 -8.33 -24.89
CA GLN A 75 -10.76 -9.05 -23.61
C GLN A 75 -9.67 -8.39 -22.76
N VAL A 76 -10.05 -7.94 -21.57
CA VAL A 76 -9.11 -7.42 -20.57
C VAL A 76 -8.79 -8.53 -19.59
N VAL A 77 -7.50 -8.85 -19.43
CA VAL A 77 -7.02 -9.86 -18.47
C VAL A 77 -6.05 -9.19 -17.51
N LEU A 78 -6.23 -9.43 -16.22
CA LEU A 78 -5.26 -9.04 -15.21
C LEU A 78 -4.41 -10.24 -14.81
N ASP A 79 -3.12 -10.01 -14.62
CA ASP A 79 -2.15 -11.05 -14.26
C ASP A 79 -1.05 -10.50 -13.33
N LEU A 80 -0.15 -11.37 -12.84
CA LEU A 80 1.02 -11.00 -12.06
C LEU A 80 2.31 -11.50 -12.72
N LYS A 81 3.29 -10.60 -12.89
CA LYS A 81 4.70 -10.99 -13.06
C LYS A 81 5.49 -10.66 -11.83
N ASP A 82 6.18 -11.62 -11.23
CA ASP A 82 7.10 -11.32 -10.13
C ASP A 82 6.42 -10.46 -9.03
N SER A 83 5.14 -10.75 -8.74
CA SER A 83 4.26 -9.99 -7.83
C SER A 83 3.86 -8.58 -8.25
N ARG A 84 4.10 -8.17 -9.51
CA ARG A 84 3.68 -6.89 -10.09
C ARG A 84 2.41 -7.06 -10.92
N PRO A 85 1.38 -6.21 -10.71
CA PRO A 85 0.14 -6.28 -11.47
C PRO A 85 0.38 -5.92 -12.93
N LEU A 86 -0.20 -6.72 -13.81
CA LEU A 86 -0.18 -6.53 -15.25
C LEU A 86 -1.59 -6.44 -15.80
N LEU A 87 -1.76 -5.55 -16.77
CA LEU A 87 -2.97 -5.41 -17.57
C LEU A 87 -2.67 -5.92 -18.97
N GLN A 88 -3.39 -6.95 -19.41
CA GLN A 88 -3.38 -7.39 -20.80
C GLN A 88 -4.68 -6.99 -21.48
N ILE A 89 -4.57 -6.41 -22.67
CA ILE A 89 -5.69 -6.07 -23.54
C ILE A 89 -5.53 -6.89 -24.80
N LYS A 90 -6.38 -7.91 -24.96
CA LYS A 90 -6.47 -8.74 -26.17
C LYS A 90 -7.57 -8.20 -27.05
N THR A 91 -7.27 -7.99 -28.32
CA THR A 91 -8.22 -7.50 -29.33
C THR A 91 -8.17 -8.40 -30.55
N SER A 92 -9.11 -8.21 -31.49
CA SER A 92 -9.05 -8.92 -32.78
C SER A 92 -7.77 -8.69 -33.58
N VAL A 93 -7.02 -7.61 -33.30
CA VAL A 93 -5.78 -7.25 -34.00
C VAL A 93 -4.51 -7.60 -33.23
N GLY A 94 -4.63 -8.12 -32.00
CA GLY A 94 -3.49 -8.56 -31.20
C GLY A 94 -3.63 -8.29 -29.71
N THR A 95 -2.60 -8.68 -28.95
CA THR A 95 -2.52 -8.53 -27.49
C THR A 95 -1.47 -7.50 -27.12
N LYS A 96 -1.81 -6.61 -26.18
CA LYS A 96 -0.86 -5.69 -25.54
C LYS A 96 -0.83 -5.94 -24.04
N SER A 97 0.35 -5.84 -23.44
CA SER A 97 0.56 -6.00 -22.00
C SER A 97 1.08 -4.69 -21.43
N PHE A 98 0.64 -4.35 -20.23
CA PHE A 98 1.04 -3.13 -19.52
C PHE A 98 1.42 -3.46 -18.08
N ASP A 99 2.47 -2.82 -17.56
CA ASP A 99 2.76 -2.81 -16.13
C ASP A 99 2.18 -1.57 -15.45
N LEU A 100 1.81 -1.69 -14.18
CA LEU A 100 1.38 -0.55 -13.38
C LEU A 100 2.58 0.04 -12.64
N GLU A 101 2.96 1.25 -13.01
CA GLU A 101 3.84 2.10 -12.24
C GLU A 101 3.02 3.02 -11.34
N VAL A 102 3.32 3.02 -10.05
CA VAL A 102 2.68 3.88 -9.06
C VAL A 102 3.70 4.89 -8.54
N THR A 103 3.38 6.17 -8.67
CA THR A 103 4.20 7.27 -8.14
C THR A 103 3.42 8.04 -7.09
N PHE A 104 4.05 8.31 -5.96
CA PHE A 104 3.45 9.07 -4.85
C PHE A 104 4.09 10.45 -4.76
N SER A 105 3.28 11.48 -4.51
CA SER A 105 3.79 12.75 -4.00
C SER A 105 4.52 12.53 -2.68
N SER A 106 5.46 13.41 -2.32
CA SER A 106 6.02 13.40 -0.97
C SER A 106 4.91 13.48 0.09
N PRO A 107 4.92 12.62 1.12
CA PRO A 107 3.93 12.70 2.19
C PRO A 107 4.15 13.93 3.09
N PHE A 108 5.27 14.63 2.91
CA PHE A 108 5.74 15.73 3.74
C PHE A 108 5.71 17.05 3.00
N ALA A 109 5.51 18.13 3.75
CA ALA A 109 5.51 19.49 3.20
C ALA A 109 6.90 19.99 2.83
N MET A 110 7.96 19.30 3.26
CA MET A 110 9.38 19.64 3.06
C MET A 110 9.96 18.89 1.87
N SER A 111 10.62 19.63 0.99
CA SER A 111 11.41 19.14 -0.15
C SER A 111 12.84 18.76 0.25
N SER A 112 13.54 18.04 -0.62
CA SER A 112 14.94 17.68 -0.41
C SER A 112 15.89 18.89 -0.36
N THR A 113 15.60 19.94 -1.13
CA THR A 113 16.35 21.21 -1.07
C THR A 113 16.16 21.92 0.26
N GLU A 114 14.94 21.94 0.80
CA GLU A 114 14.63 22.51 2.11
C GLU A 114 15.27 21.68 3.25
N LEU A 115 15.36 20.35 3.11
CA LEU A 115 16.12 19.53 4.05
C LEU A 115 17.61 19.93 4.05
N VAL A 116 18.24 20.08 2.88
CA VAL A 116 19.64 20.50 2.78
C VAL A 116 19.85 21.88 3.43
N GLU A 117 18.89 22.79 3.28
CA GLU A 117 18.89 24.09 3.94
C GLU A 117 18.81 23.97 5.46
N LEU A 118 17.91 23.13 6.00
CA LEU A 118 17.81 22.84 7.43
C LEU A 118 19.13 22.29 7.99
N LEU A 119 19.76 21.36 7.28
CA LEU A 119 21.04 20.75 7.69
C LEU A 119 22.18 21.77 7.71
N ASN A 120 22.26 22.66 6.71
CA ASN A 120 23.28 23.71 6.66
C ASN A 120 23.08 24.81 7.71
N ALA A 121 21.88 24.96 8.27
CA ALA A 121 21.59 25.97 9.28
C ALA A 121 22.09 25.59 10.68
N GLN A 122 22.53 24.34 10.90
CA GLN A 122 23.02 23.92 12.21
C GLN A 122 24.43 24.44 12.46
N SER A 123 24.77 24.74 13.71
CA SER A 123 26.09 25.26 14.08
C SER A 123 27.22 24.22 14.10
N PHE A 124 26.93 22.97 13.71
CA PHE A 124 27.81 21.80 13.72
C PHE A 124 27.62 21.02 12.40
N ASP A 125 27.67 21.76 11.29
CA ASP A 125 27.30 21.30 9.96
C ASP A 125 28.16 20.14 9.46
N GLN A 126 29.48 20.19 9.64
CA GLN A 126 30.39 19.13 9.20
C GLN A 126 30.05 17.78 9.83
N GLU A 127 29.81 17.76 11.13
CA GLU A 127 29.51 16.51 11.84
C GLU A 127 28.10 16.01 11.56
N ILE A 128 27.13 16.91 11.36
CA ILE A 128 25.81 16.51 10.88
C ILE A 128 25.92 15.83 9.52
N TRP A 129 26.64 16.43 8.57
CA TRP A 129 26.78 15.83 7.24
C TRP A 129 27.45 14.46 7.32
N GLN A 130 28.40 14.28 8.24
CA GLN A 130 29.01 12.97 8.51
C GLN A 130 28.00 11.97 9.10
N SER A 131 27.20 12.36 10.10
CA SER A 131 26.16 11.49 10.68
C SER A 131 25.09 11.11 9.65
N VAL A 132 24.65 12.08 8.83
CA VAL A 132 23.69 11.84 7.75
C VAL A 132 24.28 10.92 6.69
N LEU A 133 25.57 11.05 6.37
CA LEU A 133 26.26 10.13 5.46
C LEU A 133 26.27 8.71 6.00
N GLU A 134 26.65 8.52 7.26
CA GLU A 134 26.67 7.21 7.93
C GLU A 134 25.30 6.57 7.91
N PHE A 135 24.24 7.35 8.19
CA PHE A 135 22.86 6.90 8.16
C PHE A 135 22.41 6.51 6.75
N ILE A 136 22.66 7.35 5.74
CA ILE A 136 22.30 7.06 4.34
C ILE A 136 23.06 5.83 3.84
N ASN A 137 24.36 5.71 4.10
CA ASN A 137 25.13 4.54 3.67
C ASN A 137 24.70 3.27 4.41
N ALA A 138 24.27 3.36 5.67
CA ALA A 138 23.64 2.22 6.36
C ALA A 138 22.33 1.79 5.67
N SER A 139 21.47 2.75 5.32
CA SER A 139 20.26 2.48 4.53
C SER A 139 20.58 1.89 3.16
N ASN A 140 21.57 2.43 2.45
CA ASN A 140 21.99 1.94 1.14
C ASN A 140 22.49 0.49 1.21
N ARG A 141 23.29 0.13 2.22
CA ARG A 141 23.72 -1.26 2.43
C ARG A 141 22.54 -2.22 2.63
N ILE A 142 21.56 -1.84 3.45
CA ILE A 142 20.35 -2.64 3.69
C ILE A 142 19.55 -2.83 2.38
N ASN A 143 19.48 -1.78 1.56
CA ASN A 143 18.77 -1.75 0.29
C ASN A 143 19.62 -2.16 -0.93
N GLN A 144 20.83 -2.71 -0.70
CA GLN A 144 21.77 -3.14 -1.76
C GLN A 144 22.10 -2.04 -2.80
N SER A 145 22.04 -0.78 -2.39
CA SER A 145 22.44 0.37 -3.18
C SER A 145 23.93 0.69 -2.98
N SER A 146 24.54 1.37 -3.95
CA SER A 146 25.91 1.84 -3.81
C SER A 146 26.04 2.86 -2.67
N GLU A 147 27.13 2.78 -1.91
CA GLU A 147 27.50 3.82 -0.96
C GLU A 147 27.88 5.10 -1.68
N ILE A 148 27.72 6.22 -0.99
CA ILE A 148 28.06 7.55 -1.48
C ILE A 148 29.16 8.18 -0.63
N ASP A 149 29.87 9.14 -1.21
CA ASP A 149 30.89 9.92 -0.52
C ASP A 149 30.30 11.19 0.11
N ILE A 150 30.99 11.73 1.13
CA ILE A 150 30.59 12.97 1.82
C ILE A 150 30.45 14.17 0.85
N GLY A 151 31.26 14.22 -0.20
CA GLY A 151 31.19 15.29 -1.22
C GLY A 151 29.96 15.20 -2.13
N GLU A 152 29.28 14.05 -2.15
CA GLU A 152 28.14 13.78 -3.02
C GLU A 152 26.80 13.82 -2.28
N ILE A 153 26.80 13.80 -0.95
CA ILE A 153 25.57 13.67 -0.15
C ILE A 153 24.50 14.72 -0.46
N LYS A 154 24.89 15.98 -0.68
CA LYS A 154 23.95 17.05 -1.03
C LYS A 154 23.32 16.79 -2.39
N LYS A 155 24.14 16.39 -3.38
CA LYS A 155 23.68 16.03 -4.73
C LYS A 155 22.77 14.80 -4.69
N TYR A 156 23.12 13.83 -3.85
CA TYR A 156 22.34 12.61 -3.64
C TYR A 156 20.93 12.94 -3.13
N LEU A 157 20.81 13.77 -2.09
CA LEU A 157 19.52 14.15 -1.50
C LEU A 157 18.63 14.93 -2.48
N ILE A 158 19.18 15.85 -3.25
CA ILE A 158 18.41 16.69 -4.19
C ILE A 158 18.13 16.00 -5.53
N ASN A 159 18.70 14.82 -5.79
CA ASN A 159 18.50 14.11 -7.04
C ASN A 159 17.04 13.64 -7.14
N PRO A 160 16.27 14.05 -8.17
CA PRO A 160 14.89 13.61 -8.35
C PRO A 160 14.73 12.08 -8.43
N ASN A 161 15.75 11.37 -8.93
CA ASN A 161 15.72 9.91 -9.01
C ASN A 161 15.76 9.24 -7.62
N ASN A 162 16.18 9.98 -6.59
CA ASN A 162 16.24 9.51 -5.20
C ASN A 162 15.05 9.98 -4.37
N GLN A 163 14.02 10.59 -4.98
CA GLN A 163 12.88 11.16 -4.25
C GLN A 163 12.13 10.13 -3.38
N ASN A 164 12.00 8.90 -3.88
CA ASN A 164 11.37 7.82 -3.10
C ASN A 164 12.20 7.46 -1.86
N HIS A 165 13.53 7.36 -2.00
CA HIS A 165 14.41 7.13 -0.86
C HIS A 165 14.34 8.30 0.13
N PHE A 166 14.37 9.54 -0.37
CA PHE A 166 14.17 10.74 0.45
C PHE A 166 12.88 10.66 1.30
N ASN A 167 11.76 10.31 0.68
CA ASN A 167 10.47 10.18 1.37
C ASN A 167 10.47 9.10 2.46
N VAL A 168 11.38 8.13 2.40
CA VAL A 168 11.54 7.10 3.44
C VAL A 168 12.43 7.60 4.58
N ILE A 169 13.48 8.36 4.29
CA ILE A 169 14.53 8.68 5.27
C ILE A 169 14.38 10.03 5.97
N VAL A 170 13.64 10.98 5.39
CA VAL A 170 13.68 12.40 5.82
C VAL A 170 13.27 12.61 7.29
N GLU A 171 12.30 11.85 7.82
CA GLU A 171 11.94 11.94 9.24
C GLU A 171 13.07 11.47 10.16
N SER A 172 13.68 10.32 9.84
CA SER A 172 14.81 9.79 10.59
C SER A 172 16.03 10.71 10.53
N VAL A 173 16.25 11.40 9.39
CA VAL A 173 17.31 12.40 9.27
C VAL A 173 17.02 13.60 10.18
N ILE A 174 15.78 14.10 10.25
CA ILE A 174 15.41 15.20 11.15
C ILE A 174 15.55 14.79 12.62
N GLU A 175 15.18 13.56 12.96
CA GLU A 175 15.38 13.00 14.30
C GLU A 175 16.87 12.91 14.65
N LEU A 176 17.69 12.38 13.73
CA LEU A 176 19.14 12.29 13.88
C LEU A 176 19.79 13.65 14.15
N VAL A 177 19.37 14.70 13.43
CA VAL A 177 19.93 16.06 13.63
C VAL A 177 19.58 16.60 15.01
N GLN A 178 18.38 16.32 15.51
CA GLN A 178 17.98 16.70 16.88
C GLN A 178 18.76 15.91 17.94
N ILE A 179 19.02 14.62 17.70
CA ILE A 179 19.87 13.79 18.55
C ILE A 179 21.29 14.39 18.61
N GLU A 180 21.88 14.74 17.46
CA GLU A 180 23.20 15.38 17.40
C GLU A 180 23.23 16.73 18.12
N ALA A 181 22.18 17.55 17.98
CA ALA A 181 22.05 18.80 18.72
C ALA A 181 22.09 18.56 20.24
N LEU A 182 21.36 17.56 20.74
CA LEU A 182 21.33 17.20 22.15
C LEU A 182 22.68 16.69 22.65
N VAL A 183 23.32 15.76 21.92
CA VAL A 183 24.66 15.23 22.25
C VAL A 183 25.68 16.36 22.40
N ARG A 184 25.55 17.40 21.58
CA ARG A 184 26.47 18.54 21.53
C ARG A 184 26.07 19.70 22.43
N ASN A 185 24.95 19.58 23.13
CA ASN A 185 24.35 20.68 23.89
C ASN A 185 24.19 21.96 23.04
N ALA A 186 23.80 21.78 21.78
CA ALA A 186 23.55 22.83 20.81
C ALA A 186 22.05 22.98 20.57
N ALA A 187 21.61 24.18 20.18
CA ALA A 187 20.23 24.41 19.78
C ALA A 187 19.96 23.82 18.39
N PHE A 188 18.84 23.11 18.22
CA PHE A 188 18.33 22.72 16.91
C PHE A 188 17.80 23.95 16.18
N GLN A 189 18.48 24.37 15.12
CA GLN A 189 18.17 25.62 14.42
C GLN A 189 17.16 25.36 13.29
N ILE A 190 16.06 26.11 13.27
CA ILE A 190 15.07 26.01 12.19
C ILE A 190 15.09 27.33 11.42
N PRO A 191 15.46 27.33 10.12
CA PRO A 191 15.33 28.49 9.26
C PRO A 191 13.89 29.02 9.26
N LEU A 192 13.72 30.34 9.30
CA LEU A 192 12.41 30.99 9.46
C LEU A 192 11.37 30.51 8.43
N GLN A 193 11.79 30.34 7.19
CA GLN A 193 11.00 29.85 6.06
C GLN A 193 10.51 28.40 6.23
N LEU A 194 11.18 27.60 7.07
CA LEU A 194 10.85 26.19 7.33
C LEU A 194 9.97 25.99 8.57
N ASN A 195 9.67 27.04 9.33
CA ASN A 195 8.88 26.93 10.57
C ASN A 195 7.48 26.32 10.35
N LEU A 196 6.84 26.56 9.21
CA LEU A 196 5.52 25.98 8.90
C LEU A 196 5.61 24.54 8.35
N LYS A 197 6.81 24.08 8.00
CA LYS A 197 7.08 22.75 7.46
C LYS A 197 7.43 21.73 8.55
N LEU A 198 7.75 22.22 9.73
CA LEU A 198 8.00 21.42 10.92
C LEU A 198 6.88 21.65 11.95
N LYS A 199 6.59 20.62 12.74
CA LYS A 199 5.61 20.66 13.82
C LYS A 199 6.20 20.00 15.05
N LEU A 200 5.88 20.54 16.23
CA LEU A 200 6.17 19.85 17.47
C LEU A 200 5.30 18.61 17.57
N ARG A 201 5.94 17.47 17.85
CA ARG A 201 5.32 16.20 18.19
C ARG A 201 5.26 16.10 19.70
N ASP A 202 4.14 15.60 20.21
CA ASP A 202 4.06 15.21 21.61
C ASP A 202 5.00 14.02 21.88
N PRO A 203 5.48 13.86 23.12
CA PRO A 203 6.29 12.72 23.51
C PRO A 203 5.59 11.41 23.15
N ASP A 204 6.26 10.55 22.38
CA ASP A 204 5.72 9.23 22.05
C ASP A 204 6.02 8.25 23.18
N LEU A 205 5.07 8.14 24.11
CA LEU A 205 5.15 7.22 25.24
C LEU A 205 4.87 5.75 24.85
N SER A 206 4.49 5.48 23.59
CA SER A 206 4.07 4.14 23.14
C SER A 206 5.23 3.22 22.77
N TYR A 207 6.39 3.78 22.41
CA TYR A 207 7.61 3.03 22.12
C TYR A 207 8.54 2.94 23.34
N GLY A 208 8.07 2.23 24.37
CA GLY A 208 8.92 1.79 25.47
C GLY A 208 9.86 0.66 25.03
N ILE A 209 10.89 0.97 24.22
CA ILE A 209 11.95 -0.01 23.94
C ILE A 209 12.60 -0.38 25.29
N PRO A 210 12.67 -1.67 25.66
CA PRO A 210 13.29 -2.07 26.91
C PRO A 210 14.75 -1.61 26.91
N LEU A 211 15.06 -0.74 27.88
CA LEU A 211 16.37 -0.13 28.03
C LEU A 211 17.41 -1.19 28.34
N ASN A 212 18.52 -1.22 27.60
CA ASN A 212 19.77 -1.76 28.14
C ASN A 212 20.46 -0.62 28.92
N PRO A 213 20.42 -0.62 30.27
CA PRO A 213 20.99 0.46 31.08
C PRO A 213 22.53 0.57 30.96
N GLU A 214 23.19 -0.40 30.33
CA GLU A 214 24.65 -0.40 30.15
C GLU A 214 25.12 0.35 28.89
N ASN A 215 24.22 0.73 27.97
CA ASN A 215 24.62 1.46 26.77
C ASN A 215 24.97 2.91 27.11
N LYS A 216 26.27 3.22 27.12
CA LYS A 216 26.83 4.55 27.41
C LYS A 216 26.96 5.44 26.17
N ASP A 217 26.43 5.03 25.02
CA ASP A 217 26.46 5.86 23.81
C ASP A 217 25.66 7.16 24.03
N PRO A 218 26.29 8.34 23.93
CA PRO A 218 25.60 9.63 24.05
C PRO A 218 24.42 9.78 23.08
N ARG A 219 24.52 9.24 21.86
CA ARG A 219 23.43 9.30 20.87
C ARG A 219 22.21 8.52 21.34
N TYR A 220 22.42 7.37 21.98
CA TYR A 220 21.35 6.57 22.56
C TYR A 220 20.68 7.29 23.74
N LEU A 221 21.46 7.92 24.63
CA LEU A 221 20.89 8.70 25.72
C LEU A 221 20.11 9.93 25.22
N ALA A 222 20.62 10.60 24.18
CA ALA A 222 19.95 11.71 23.54
C ALA A 222 18.65 11.30 22.82
N SER A 223 18.62 10.14 22.14
CA SER A 223 17.39 9.63 21.53
C SER A 223 16.31 9.33 22.58
N LEU A 224 16.69 8.74 23.72
CA LEU A 224 15.78 8.52 24.84
C LEU A 224 15.26 9.83 25.45
N GLN A 225 16.11 10.84 25.54
CA GLN A 225 15.68 12.17 25.97
C GLN A 225 14.69 12.77 24.98
N LEU A 226 14.97 12.66 23.67
CA LEU A 226 14.11 13.15 22.59
C LEU A 226 12.72 12.50 22.60
N GLN A 227 12.62 11.20 22.91
CA GLN A 227 11.35 10.48 23.05
C GLN A 227 10.51 10.96 24.25
N LYS A 228 11.17 11.42 25.32
CA LYS A 228 10.51 11.87 26.56
C LYS A 228 10.07 13.33 26.52
N GLN A 229 10.49 14.09 25.51
CA GLN A 229 10.17 15.51 25.36
C GLN A 229 9.50 15.76 24.00
N SER A 230 8.98 16.96 23.81
CA SER A 230 8.49 17.35 22.49
C SER A 230 9.66 17.44 21.51
N SER A 231 9.50 16.83 20.34
CA SER A 231 10.49 16.85 19.26
C SER A 231 9.89 17.49 18.02
N TRP A 232 10.73 18.01 17.13
CA TRP A 232 10.27 18.49 15.84
C TRP A 232 10.12 17.33 14.87
N GLY A 233 9.01 17.31 14.15
CA GLY A 233 8.76 16.40 13.05
C GLY A 233 8.21 17.10 11.83
N LEU A 234 8.11 16.37 10.73
CA LEU A 234 7.59 16.92 9.48
C LEU A 234 6.10 17.20 9.56
N ALA A 235 5.69 18.34 9.03
CA ALA A 235 4.31 18.58 8.67
C ALA A 235 3.92 17.71 7.47
N SER A 236 2.74 17.11 7.50
CA SER A 236 2.14 16.46 6.34
C SER A 236 2.00 17.45 5.18
N ALA A 237 2.24 16.99 3.96
CA ALA A 237 1.89 17.74 2.75
C ALA A 237 0.39 18.07 2.76
N GLU A 238 0.05 19.31 2.40
CA GLU A 238 -1.35 19.77 2.29
C GLU A 238 -2.11 19.00 1.19
N TYR A 239 -1.40 18.67 0.10
CA TYR A 239 -1.92 17.93 -1.02
C TYR A 239 -1.05 16.71 -1.27
N ARG A 240 -1.59 15.53 -0.94
CA ARG A 240 -1.02 14.26 -1.38
C ARG A 240 -1.69 13.85 -2.68
N TRP A 241 -0.88 13.48 -3.66
CA TRP A 241 -1.35 12.95 -4.94
C TRP A 241 -0.67 11.62 -5.24
N GLU A 242 -1.34 10.84 -6.08
CA GLU A 242 -0.85 9.55 -6.54
C GLU A 242 -1.11 9.45 -8.03
N MET A 243 -0.12 8.97 -8.76
CA MET A 243 -0.15 8.81 -10.19
C MET A 243 0.02 7.33 -10.52
N TYR A 244 -0.85 6.84 -11.39
CA TYR A 244 -0.87 5.47 -11.87
C TYR A 244 -0.63 5.50 -13.37
N LEU A 245 0.49 4.93 -13.80
CA LEU A 245 0.90 4.88 -15.20
C LEU A 245 0.93 3.43 -15.64
N TRP A 246 0.22 3.12 -16.73
CA TRP A 246 0.33 1.82 -17.37
C TRP A 246 1.39 1.91 -18.48
N ASN A 247 2.57 1.29 -18.30
CA ASN A 247 3.58 1.29 -19.36
C ASN A 247 3.43 0.04 -20.23
N GLU A 248 3.32 0.23 -21.54
CA GLU A 248 3.27 -0.88 -22.50
C GLU A 248 4.57 -1.68 -22.42
N LEU A 249 4.44 -2.96 -22.12
CA LEU A 249 5.53 -3.90 -22.13
C LEU A 249 5.74 -4.42 -23.56
N PRO A 250 6.98 -4.81 -23.93
CA PRO A 250 7.20 -5.54 -25.16
C PRO A 250 6.28 -6.76 -25.21
N LEU A 251 5.79 -7.10 -26.41
CA LEU A 251 5.12 -8.38 -26.66
C LEU A 251 5.99 -9.49 -26.06
N MET A 252 5.47 -10.10 -25.02
CA MET A 252 6.07 -11.24 -24.39
C MET A 252 5.16 -12.42 -24.71
N ASP A 253 5.74 -13.55 -25.10
CA ASP A 253 5.02 -14.81 -25.17
C ASP A 253 4.78 -15.29 -23.73
N TRP A 254 3.56 -15.06 -23.26
CA TRP A 254 3.11 -15.54 -21.96
C TRP A 254 2.31 -16.80 -22.20
N GLU A 255 2.74 -17.91 -21.61
CA GLU A 255 1.85 -19.06 -21.51
C GLU A 255 0.73 -18.67 -20.57
N GLU A 256 -0.47 -18.49 -21.14
CA GLU A 256 -1.69 -18.42 -20.36
C GLU A 256 -1.81 -19.73 -19.59
N HIS A 257 -1.49 -19.71 -18.30
CA HIS A 257 -2.06 -20.65 -17.37
C HIS A 257 -3.28 -19.96 -16.79
N PRO A 258 -4.48 -20.09 -17.41
CA PRO A 258 -5.68 -19.53 -16.82
C PRO A 258 -5.89 -20.25 -15.48
N VAL A 259 -5.46 -19.60 -14.40
CA VAL A 259 -5.74 -20.11 -13.06
C VAL A 259 -7.23 -19.98 -12.88
N THR A 260 -7.91 -21.11 -12.80
CA THR A 260 -9.34 -21.12 -12.53
C THR A 260 -9.59 -20.61 -11.11
N LEU A 261 -10.73 -19.97 -10.88
CA LEU A 261 -11.10 -19.52 -9.53
C LEU A 261 -11.08 -20.68 -8.52
N GLU A 262 -11.47 -21.88 -8.94
CA GLU A 262 -11.44 -23.08 -8.12
C GLU A 262 -10.01 -23.45 -7.70
N SER A 263 -9.08 -23.53 -8.67
CA SER A 263 -7.66 -23.82 -8.39
C SER A 263 -7.04 -22.76 -7.49
N ALA A 264 -7.28 -21.48 -7.77
CA ALA A 264 -6.76 -20.39 -6.95
C ALA A 264 -7.33 -20.42 -5.52
N ARG A 265 -8.59 -20.83 -5.37
CA ARG A 265 -9.23 -21.00 -4.05
C ARG A 265 -8.57 -22.13 -3.27
N GLU A 266 -8.29 -23.26 -3.92
CA GLU A 266 -7.61 -24.39 -3.30
C GLU A 266 -6.22 -24.00 -2.79
N ASP A 267 -5.43 -23.31 -3.61
CA ASP A 267 -4.11 -22.80 -3.24
C ASP A 267 -4.18 -21.82 -2.05
N LEU A 268 -5.17 -20.91 -2.07
CA LEU A 268 -5.39 -19.98 -0.96
C LEU A 268 -5.78 -20.71 0.33
N VAL A 269 -6.68 -21.69 0.26
CA VAL A 269 -7.06 -22.49 1.43
C VAL A 269 -5.86 -23.27 1.99
N LEU A 270 -5.00 -23.82 1.13
CA LEU A 270 -3.77 -24.49 1.57
C LEU A 270 -2.81 -23.52 2.27
N ALA A 271 -2.58 -22.33 1.68
CA ALA A 271 -1.72 -21.31 2.28
C ALA A 271 -2.26 -20.80 3.62
N LEU A 272 -3.59 -20.57 3.71
CA LEU A 272 -4.27 -20.17 4.94
C LEU A 272 -4.19 -21.26 6.03
N LYS A 273 -4.30 -22.54 5.67
CA LYS A 273 -4.10 -23.64 6.62
C LYS A 273 -2.68 -23.65 7.18
N ARG A 274 -1.67 -23.49 6.31
CA ARG A 274 -0.27 -23.46 6.73
C ARG A 274 0.00 -22.31 7.71
N ILE A 275 -0.39 -21.09 7.35
CA ILE A 275 -0.14 -19.92 8.20
C ILE A 275 -0.97 -19.94 9.48
N TYR A 276 -2.18 -20.52 9.45
CA TYR A 276 -2.97 -20.80 10.65
C TYR A 276 -2.24 -21.77 11.59
N THR A 277 -1.77 -22.91 11.07
CA THR A 277 -1.03 -23.90 11.87
C THR A 277 0.21 -23.28 12.49
N PHE A 278 1.03 -22.57 11.70
CA PHE A 278 2.19 -21.86 12.23
C PHE A 278 1.79 -20.85 13.32
N SER A 279 0.79 -20.00 13.05
CA SER A 279 0.30 -19.00 14.00
C SER A 279 -0.19 -19.61 15.31
N ASP A 280 -0.83 -20.78 15.26
CA ASP A 280 -1.30 -21.52 16.43
C ASP A 280 -0.13 -22.10 17.24
N GLU A 281 0.85 -22.72 16.57
CA GLU A 281 2.06 -23.29 17.19
C GLU A 281 2.88 -22.25 17.96
N VAL A 282 3.01 -21.05 17.40
CA VAL A 282 3.72 -19.91 18.04
C VAL A 282 2.79 -18.99 18.84
N ALA A 283 1.52 -19.36 19.00
CA ALA A 283 0.50 -18.67 19.79
C ALA A 283 0.38 -17.16 19.49
N THR A 284 0.38 -16.77 18.21
CA THR A 284 0.23 -15.36 17.84
C THR A 284 -1.22 -14.87 18.03
N PRO A 285 -1.45 -13.56 18.21
CA PRO A 285 -2.81 -13.02 18.31
C PRO A 285 -3.58 -13.04 16.97
N PHE A 286 -2.99 -13.53 15.87
CA PHE A 286 -3.58 -13.55 14.53
C PHE A 286 -4.21 -14.90 14.17
N THR A 287 -4.08 -15.94 15.00
CA THR A 287 -4.59 -17.29 14.72
C THR A 287 -6.08 -17.28 14.39
N GLU A 288 -6.87 -16.56 15.18
CA GLU A 288 -8.32 -16.45 14.98
C GLU A 288 -8.68 -15.75 13.65
N ALA A 289 -7.81 -14.86 13.15
CA ALA A 289 -7.99 -14.21 11.85
C ALA A 289 -7.91 -15.20 10.70
N PHE A 290 -6.87 -16.03 10.69
CA PHE A 290 -6.67 -17.04 9.66
C PHE A 290 -7.76 -18.10 9.73
N GLN A 291 -8.18 -18.48 10.94
CA GLN A 291 -9.32 -19.36 11.15
C GLN A 291 -10.61 -18.78 10.56
N MET A 292 -10.88 -17.49 10.78
CA MET A 292 -12.08 -16.82 10.25
C MET A 292 -12.03 -16.71 8.71
N ALA A 293 -10.86 -16.44 8.12
CA ALA A 293 -10.69 -16.46 6.66
C ALA A 293 -10.96 -17.86 6.07
N LEU A 294 -10.46 -18.92 6.71
CA LEU A 294 -10.75 -20.31 6.33
C LEU A 294 -12.24 -20.63 6.45
N PHE A 295 -12.91 -20.13 7.49
CA PHE A 295 -14.34 -20.31 7.70
C PHE A 295 -15.15 -19.66 6.58
N VAL A 296 -14.86 -18.40 6.23
CA VAL A 296 -15.55 -17.68 5.14
C VAL A 296 -15.37 -18.38 3.79
N LEU A 297 -14.20 -18.94 3.50
CA LEU A 297 -13.94 -19.60 2.21
C LEU A 297 -14.56 -21.00 2.09
N ASN A 298 -14.66 -21.73 3.20
CA ASN A 298 -15.07 -23.14 3.18
C ASN A 298 -16.52 -23.38 3.61
N ASP A 299 -17.10 -22.51 4.44
CA ASP A 299 -18.44 -22.74 4.96
C ASP A 299 -19.50 -22.55 3.84
N PRO A 300 -20.40 -23.54 3.63
CA PRO A 300 -21.43 -23.49 2.59
C PRO A 300 -22.32 -22.24 2.65
N LEU A 301 -22.51 -21.66 3.83
CA LEU A 301 -23.29 -20.43 4.03
C LEU A 301 -22.79 -19.29 3.13
N PHE A 302 -21.47 -19.17 2.98
CA PHE A 302 -20.84 -18.12 2.19
C PHE A 302 -20.82 -18.45 0.69
N LYS A 303 -20.85 -19.74 0.31
CA LYS A 303 -21.00 -20.13 -1.10
C LYS A 303 -22.39 -19.81 -1.63
N SER A 304 -23.41 -19.88 -0.78
CA SER A 304 -24.81 -19.62 -1.12
C SER A 304 -25.27 -18.20 -0.80
N LEU A 305 -24.37 -17.20 -0.83
CA LEU A 305 -24.66 -15.82 -0.45
C LEU A 305 -25.72 -15.20 -1.39
N SER A 306 -26.98 -15.56 -1.21
CA SER A 306 -28.08 -14.85 -1.85
C SER A 306 -28.12 -13.44 -1.28
N VAL A 307 -28.60 -12.47 -2.07
CA VAL A 307 -28.84 -11.08 -1.64
C VAL A 307 -30.02 -11.02 -0.65
N ASN A 308 -30.02 -11.89 0.35
CA ASN A 308 -31.06 -11.99 1.35
C ASN A 308 -30.59 -11.21 2.59
N PRO A 309 -31.38 -10.23 3.07
CA PRO A 309 -31.12 -9.50 4.30
C PRO A 309 -30.79 -10.38 5.52
N GLY A 310 -31.20 -11.65 5.53
CA GLY A 310 -30.90 -12.61 6.61
C GLY A 310 -29.48 -13.19 6.61
N PHE A 311 -28.66 -12.99 5.58
CA PHE A 311 -27.32 -13.59 5.49
C PHE A 311 -26.41 -13.17 6.65
N VAL A 312 -26.33 -11.87 6.94
CA VAL A 312 -25.46 -11.36 8.02
C VAL A 312 -25.88 -11.94 9.37
N THR A 313 -27.18 -12.07 9.63
CA THR A 313 -27.71 -12.71 10.83
C THR A 313 -27.32 -14.19 10.90
N ALA A 314 -27.46 -14.94 9.80
CA ALA A 314 -27.06 -16.34 9.74
C ALA A 314 -25.55 -16.52 9.97
N ALA A 315 -24.72 -15.62 9.40
CA ALA A 315 -23.28 -15.63 9.60
C ALA A 315 -22.91 -15.37 11.07
N LYS A 316 -23.58 -14.42 11.74
CA LYS A 316 -23.40 -14.17 13.18
C LYS A 316 -23.71 -15.38 14.04
N ILE A 317 -24.85 -16.05 13.78
CA ILE A 317 -25.22 -17.29 14.48
C ILE A 317 -24.15 -18.37 14.26
N ALA A 318 -23.62 -18.48 13.04
CA ALA A 318 -22.56 -19.43 12.73
C ALA A 318 -21.24 -19.08 13.44
N LEU A 319 -20.88 -17.79 13.54
CA LEU A 319 -19.71 -17.35 14.30
C LEU A 319 -19.84 -17.67 15.80
N GLU A 320 -21.03 -17.44 16.38
CA GLU A 320 -21.32 -17.81 17.78
C GLU A 320 -21.21 -19.32 18.01
N LYS A 321 -21.80 -20.13 17.13
CA LYS A 321 -21.73 -21.59 17.21
C LYS A 321 -20.30 -22.14 17.13
N ASN A 322 -19.42 -21.44 16.42
CA ASN A 322 -18.00 -21.81 16.30
C ASN A 322 -17.11 -21.18 17.39
N ASN A 323 -17.70 -20.55 18.40
CA ASN A 323 -16.99 -19.93 19.54
C ASN A 323 -15.97 -18.85 19.15
N TYR A 324 -16.22 -18.10 18.06
CA TYR A 324 -15.39 -16.94 17.74
C TYR A 324 -15.53 -15.86 18.82
N SER A 325 -14.43 -15.18 19.12
CA SER A 325 -14.37 -14.10 20.09
C SER A 325 -15.18 -12.88 19.63
N GLU A 326 -15.56 -12.01 20.57
CA GLU A 326 -16.19 -10.72 20.26
C GLU A 326 -15.32 -9.85 19.35
N ARG A 327 -13.99 -10.00 19.42
CA ARG A 327 -13.04 -9.32 18.55
C ARG A 327 -13.19 -9.80 17.11
N ALA A 328 -13.24 -11.11 16.88
CA ALA A 328 -13.44 -11.68 15.56
C ALA A 328 -14.81 -11.30 14.98
N LYS A 329 -15.88 -11.35 15.79
CA LYS A 329 -17.22 -10.90 15.39
C LYS A 329 -17.24 -9.42 14.99
N SER A 330 -16.57 -8.56 15.75
CA SER A 330 -16.46 -7.13 15.42
C SER A 330 -15.68 -6.90 14.12
N ALA A 331 -14.61 -7.66 13.90
CA ALA A 331 -13.84 -7.59 12.66
C ALA A 331 -14.68 -8.07 11.46
N PHE A 332 -15.46 -9.14 11.63
CA PHE A 332 -16.41 -9.62 10.63
C PHE A 332 -17.42 -8.54 10.26
N ASP A 333 -18.07 -7.91 11.24
CA ASP A 333 -19.06 -6.84 11.01
C ASP A 333 -18.48 -5.69 10.18
N ARG A 334 -17.28 -5.22 10.56
CA ARG A 334 -16.59 -4.16 9.82
C ARG A 334 -16.24 -4.58 8.39
N VAL A 335 -15.85 -5.84 8.18
CA VAL A 335 -15.49 -6.32 6.83
C VAL A 335 -16.73 -6.49 5.96
N PHE A 336 -17.85 -6.95 6.51
CA PHE A 336 -19.05 -7.31 5.75
C PHE A 336 -20.10 -6.19 5.65
N GLN A 337 -19.92 -5.04 6.32
CA GLN A 337 -20.90 -3.93 6.32
C GLN A 337 -21.29 -3.40 4.93
N ASP A 338 -20.36 -3.44 3.97
CA ASP A 338 -20.49 -2.95 2.58
C ASP A 338 -20.80 -4.07 1.56
N THR A 339 -21.15 -5.28 2.04
CA THR A 339 -21.49 -6.42 1.16
C THR A 339 -22.64 -6.09 0.20
N GLY A 340 -23.64 -5.35 0.68
CA GLY A 340 -24.78 -4.92 -0.15
C GLY A 340 -24.34 -4.02 -1.31
N ASP A 341 -23.44 -3.07 -1.06
CA ASP A 341 -22.95 -2.14 -2.09
C ASP A 341 -22.15 -2.89 -3.18
N LEU A 342 -21.33 -3.86 -2.78
CA LEU A 342 -20.56 -4.70 -3.70
C LEU A 342 -21.46 -5.56 -4.59
N LEU A 343 -22.52 -6.16 -4.03
CA LEU A 343 -23.50 -6.92 -4.79
C LEU A 343 -24.30 -6.02 -5.75
N ASN A 344 -24.70 -4.82 -5.29
CA ASN A 344 -25.39 -3.83 -6.11
C ASN A 344 -24.52 -3.30 -7.26
N ALA A 345 -23.20 -3.33 -7.11
CA ALA A 345 -22.24 -3.03 -8.17
C ALA A 345 -22.10 -4.15 -9.23
N GLY A 346 -22.89 -5.23 -9.11
CA GLY A 346 -22.91 -6.34 -10.07
C GLY A 346 -21.93 -7.46 -9.77
N LEU A 347 -21.24 -7.43 -8.62
CA LEU A 347 -20.35 -8.52 -8.23
C LEU A 347 -21.16 -9.75 -7.82
N THR A 348 -20.69 -10.92 -8.22
CA THR A 348 -21.33 -12.17 -7.81
C THR A 348 -21.09 -12.43 -6.32
N PRO A 349 -22.04 -13.09 -5.62
CA PRO A 349 -21.87 -13.60 -4.25
C PRO A 349 -20.51 -14.22 -3.95
N GLU A 350 -20.06 -15.08 -4.85
CA GLU A 350 -18.81 -15.81 -4.73
C GLU A 350 -17.59 -14.87 -4.78
N VAL A 351 -17.60 -13.88 -5.68
CA VAL A 351 -16.56 -12.86 -5.76
C VAL A 351 -16.56 -11.98 -4.51
N VAL A 352 -17.73 -11.59 -4.00
CA VAL A 352 -17.83 -10.78 -2.78
C VAL A 352 -17.27 -11.54 -1.58
N CYS A 353 -17.66 -12.80 -1.37
CA CYS A 353 -17.07 -13.66 -0.33
C CYS A 353 -15.56 -13.75 -0.42
N SER A 354 -15.06 -13.93 -1.64
CA SER A 354 -13.64 -14.05 -1.94
C SER A 354 -12.88 -12.78 -1.51
N LEU A 355 -13.39 -11.60 -1.89
CA LEU A 355 -12.84 -10.30 -1.48
C LEU A 355 -12.93 -10.06 0.03
N LYS A 356 -13.99 -10.55 0.69
CA LYS A 356 -14.19 -10.40 2.14
C LYS A 356 -13.26 -11.31 2.94
N ALA A 357 -13.08 -12.57 2.52
CA ALA A 357 -12.09 -13.48 3.09
C ALA A 357 -10.68 -12.90 2.98
N PHE A 358 -10.33 -12.34 1.81
CA PHE A 358 -9.09 -11.61 1.60
C PHE A 358 -8.92 -10.44 2.58
N SER A 359 -9.99 -9.66 2.80
CA SER A 359 -9.95 -8.54 3.73
C SER A 359 -9.78 -9.00 5.19
N ILE A 360 -10.39 -10.10 5.61
CA ILE A 360 -10.23 -10.63 6.98
C ILE A 360 -8.78 -11.04 7.27
N GLY A 361 -8.15 -11.77 6.33
CA GLY A 361 -6.74 -12.16 6.46
C GLY A 361 -5.77 -10.97 6.50
N ASN A 362 -6.21 -9.80 6.02
CA ASN A 362 -5.42 -8.58 5.94
C ASN A 362 -5.72 -7.57 7.08
N VAL A 363 -6.91 -7.61 7.70
CA VAL A 363 -7.42 -6.56 8.60
C VAL A 363 -7.51 -6.99 10.07
N PHE A 364 -6.42 -7.55 10.60
CA PHE A 364 -6.06 -7.24 11.99
C PHE A 364 -5.10 -6.04 12.09
N GLY A 365 -5.05 -5.20 11.04
CA GLY A 365 -4.39 -3.90 10.98
C GLY A 365 -5.02 -2.82 11.87
N GLY A 366 -5.01 -3.05 13.18
CA GLY A 366 -5.34 -2.05 14.19
C GLY A 366 -4.47 -2.11 15.45
N MET A 367 -3.61 -3.11 15.64
CA MET A 367 -2.77 -3.27 16.84
C MET A 367 -1.39 -3.92 16.55
N GLY A 368 -0.77 -3.57 15.43
CA GLY A 368 0.45 -4.21 14.94
C GLY A 368 0.15 -5.07 13.73
N SER A 369 0.98 -4.96 12.70
CA SER A 369 0.87 -5.75 11.49
C SER A 369 1.32 -7.18 11.77
N TRP A 370 0.71 -8.16 11.09
CA TRP A 370 1.31 -9.49 10.96
C TRP A 370 2.77 -9.38 10.47
N ASN A 371 3.05 -8.38 9.62
CA ASN A 371 4.41 -8.10 9.12
C ASN A 371 5.36 -7.54 10.18
N ASP A 372 4.85 -7.07 11.32
CA ASP A 372 5.66 -6.52 12.41
C ASP A 372 6.02 -7.61 13.45
N GLN A 373 5.56 -8.85 13.24
CA GLN A 373 5.90 -9.95 14.15
C GLN A 373 7.38 -10.30 14.05
N ALA A 374 8.06 -10.26 15.20
CA ALA A 374 9.45 -10.71 15.34
C ALA A 374 9.48 -12.02 16.12
N PHE A 375 10.11 -13.03 15.54
CA PHE A 375 10.27 -14.34 16.16
C PHE A 375 11.70 -14.53 16.65
N PRO A 376 11.93 -14.80 17.95
CA PRO A 376 13.29 -14.94 18.49
C PRO A 376 14.06 -16.14 17.93
N LYS A 377 13.35 -17.20 17.55
CA LYS A 377 13.94 -18.41 17.01
C LYS A 377 14.15 -18.27 15.50
N PRO A 378 15.36 -18.54 14.97
CA PRO A 378 15.63 -18.46 13.53
C PRO A 378 14.69 -19.32 12.68
N GLU A 379 14.32 -20.50 13.17
CA GLU A 379 13.39 -21.42 12.51
C GLU A 379 11.98 -20.82 12.37
N ASP A 380 11.45 -20.22 13.43
CA ASP A 380 10.14 -19.56 13.43
C ASP A 380 10.17 -18.32 12.50
N SER A 381 11.27 -17.57 12.47
CA SER A 381 11.44 -16.45 11.55
C SER A 381 11.48 -16.88 10.08
N ALA A 382 12.12 -18.02 9.79
CA ALA A 382 12.17 -18.59 8.45
C ALA A 382 10.79 -19.10 8.01
N GLU A 383 10.08 -19.83 8.89
CA GLU A 383 8.73 -20.34 8.59
C GLU A 383 7.70 -19.21 8.49
N PHE A 384 7.79 -18.18 9.33
CA PHE A 384 6.99 -16.96 9.20
C PHE A 384 7.13 -16.33 7.81
N LYS A 385 8.37 -16.13 7.34
CA LYS A 385 8.63 -15.57 6.00
C LYS A 385 8.08 -16.48 4.90
N ALA A 386 8.31 -17.79 5.00
CA ALA A 386 7.87 -18.76 3.99
C ALA A 386 6.33 -18.83 3.90
N SER A 387 5.65 -19.01 5.02
CA SER A 387 4.19 -19.09 5.10
C SER A 387 3.52 -17.76 4.72
N SER A 388 4.08 -16.62 5.12
CA SER A 388 3.59 -15.29 4.71
C SER A 388 3.73 -15.08 3.21
N ASN A 389 4.88 -15.40 2.62
CA ASN A 389 5.09 -15.27 1.19
C ASN A 389 4.12 -16.15 0.39
N GLN A 390 3.94 -17.40 0.84
CA GLN A 390 2.97 -18.31 0.21
C GLN A 390 1.54 -17.78 0.31
N LEU A 391 1.14 -17.29 1.49
CA LEU A 391 -0.18 -16.66 1.67
C LEU A 391 -0.34 -15.45 0.74
N TYR A 392 0.64 -14.55 0.68
CA TYR A 392 0.56 -13.35 -0.17
C TYR A 392 0.45 -13.69 -1.65
N GLN A 393 1.22 -14.67 -2.13
CA GLN A 393 1.12 -15.16 -3.51
C GLN A 393 -0.25 -15.78 -3.79
N ALA A 394 -0.73 -16.66 -2.92
CA ALA A 394 -2.02 -17.31 -3.11
C ALA A 394 -3.19 -16.31 -3.05
N LEU A 395 -3.16 -15.34 -2.13
CA LEU A 395 -4.12 -14.24 -2.06
C LEU A 395 -4.14 -13.43 -3.36
N GLN A 396 -2.97 -13.14 -3.91
CA GLN A 396 -2.79 -12.39 -5.15
C GLN A 396 -3.37 -13.12 -6.36
N VAL A 397 -3.04 -14.40 -6.53
CA VAL A 397 -3.57 -15.26 -7.61
C VAL A 397 -5.09 -15.40 -7.50
N PHE A 398 -5.59 -15.63 -6.28
CA PHE A 398 -7.03 -15.74 -6.02
C PHE A 398 -7.80 -14.45 -6.28
N PHE A 399 -7.23 -13.31 -5.91
CA PHE A 399 -7.79 -12.00 -6.22
C PHE A 399 -7.96 -11.83 -7.73
N ILE A 400 -6.91 -12.09 -8.51
CA ILE A 400 -6.96 -12.01 -9.97
C ILE A 400 -7.97 -12.97 -10.59
N ALA A 401 -7.96 -14.24 -10.16
CA ALA A 401 -8.93 -15.22 -10.65
C ALA A 401 -10.39 -14.80 -10.34
N SER A 402 -10.60 -14.12 -9.21
CA SER A 402 -11.92 -13.55 -8.85
C SER A 402 -12.31 -12.40 -9.77
N LEU A 403 -11.37 -11.53 -10.15
CA LEU A 403 -11.61 -10.42 -11.08
C LEU A 403 -11.90 -10.89 -12.50
N ASN A 404 -11.15 -11.89 -12.96
CA ASN A 404 -11.32 -12.48 -14.28
C ASN A 404 -12.65 -13.24 -14.41
N LYS A 405 -13.38 -13.49 -13.31
CA LYS A 405 -14.76 -14.02 -13.35
C LYS A 405 -15.83 -12.94 -13.51
N ILE A 406 -15.48 -11.67 -13.27
CA ILE A 406 -16.38 -10.52 -13.45
C ILE A 406 -16.41 -10.09 -14.92
N CYS A 407 -15.26 -10.17 -15.59
CA CYS A 407 -15.09 -9.86 -17.02
C CYS A 407 -15.47 -11.06 -17.89
#